data_AF-A0A388RKJ5-F1
#
_entry.id   AF-A0A388RKJ5-F1
#
_cell.length_a   1.000
_cell.length_b   1.000
_cell.length_c   1.000
_cell.angle_alpha   90.00
_cell.angle_beta   90.00
_cell.angle_gamma   90.00
#
_symmetry.space_group_name_H-M   'P 1'
#
loop_
_entity.id
_entity.type
_entity.pdbx_description
1 polymer ?
#
loop_
_entity_poly.entity_id
_entity_poly.type
_entity_poly.pdbx_seq_one_letter_code
_entity_poly.pdbx_strand_id
1 'polypeptide(L)' 'MSTLIIRDLAGHRALDASTMSAIHGGIYRTPQQILAFELTHLPATPDGRVLGSDGQLHFPPI' A
#
# COMPACT_ATOMS: atom_id res chain seq x y z
N MET A 1 -15.52 -15.04 9.14
CA MET A 1 -15.00 -13.77 8.61
C MET A 1 -15.37 -12.67 9.58
N SER A 2 -14.44 -12.18 10.40
CA SER A 2 -14.71 -11.09 11.35
C SER A 2 -14.02 -9.82 10.87
N THR A 3 -14.80 -8.84 10.43
CA THR A 3 -14.33 -7.51 10.10
C THR A 3 -13.89 -6.81 11.38
N LEU A 4 -12.63 -6.38 11.46
CA LEU A 4 -12.10 -5.61 12.59
C LEU A 4 -12.43 -4.12 12.38
N ILE A 5 -13.22 -3.53 13.26
CA ILE A 5 -13.57 -2.11 13.24
C ILE A 5 -12.59 -1.36 14.16
N ILE A 6 -11.96 -0.30 13.65
CA ILE A 6 -10.87 0.47 14.30
C ILE A 6 -11.21 0.95 15.73
N ARG A 7 -12.50 1.06 16.08
CA ARG A 7 -12.97 1.49 17.40
C ARG A 7 -12.79 0.44 18.50
N ASP A 8 -12.60 -0.84 18.14
CA ASP A 8 -12.43 -1.96 19.08
C ASP A 8 -10.95 -2.33 19.33
N LEU A 9 -9.99 -1.61 18.73
CA LEU A 9 -8.58 -1.77 19.09
C LEU A 9 -8.35 -1.10 20.46
N ALA A 10 -8.40 -1.91 21.52
CA ALA A 10 -7.91 -1.53 22.84
C ALA A 10 -6.51 -0.89 22.68
N GLY A 11 -6.41 0.35 23.13
CA GLY A 11 -5.27 1.21 22.87
C GLY A 11 -3.94 0.52 23.11
N HIS A 12 -3.08 0.62 22.09
CA HIS A 12 -1.64 0.40 22.19
C HIS A 12 -1.21 -1.02 22.54
N ARG A 13 -1.54 -1.99 21.66
CA ARG A 13 -0.62 -3.12 21.50
C ARG A 13 0.60 -2.57 20.80
N ALA A 14 1.77 -2.59 21.46
CA ALA A 14 3.03 -2.32 20.78
C ALA A 14 3.07 -3.21 19.53
N LEU A 15 3.02 -2.58 18.37
CA LEU A 15 3.10 -3.30 17.11
C LEU A 15 4.47 -3.95 17.08
N ASP A 16 4.50 -5.27 16.97
CA ASP A 16 5.73 -6.05 16.98
C ASP A 16 6.70 -5.48 15.94
N ALA A 17 7.90 -5.10 16.38
CA ALA A 17 8.90 -4.46 15.54
C ALA A 17 9.27 -5.35 14.34
N SER A 18 9.24 -6.67 14.51
CA SER A 18 9.53 -7.60 13.41
C SER A 18 8.42 -7.56 12.35
N THR A 19 7.16 -7.60 12.79
CA THR A 19 5.98 -7.43 11.92
C THR A 19 5.97 -6.07 11.24
N MET A 20 6.29 -5.00 11.96
CA MET A 20 6.36 -3.65 11.41
C MET A 20 7.48 -3.51 10.38
N SER A 21 8.63 -4.15 10.60
CA SER A 21 9.75 -4.16 9.64
C SER A 21 9.46 -4.95 8.37
N ALA A 22 8.54 -5.92 8.44
CA ALA A 22 8.06 -6.70 7.31
C ALA A 22 6.95 -5.99 6.52
N ILE A 23 6.44 -4.84 7.00
CA ILE A 23 5.53 -4.00 6.21
C ILE A 23 6.35 -3.30 5.14
N HIS A 24 6.34 -3.88 3.95
CA HIS A 24 6.86 -3.22 2.76
C HIS A 24 5.84 -2.19 2.28
N GLY A 25 6.20 -0.93 2.44
CA GLY A 25 5.37 0.20 2.05
C GLY A 25 6.03 1.47 2.53
N GLY A 26 6.54 2.28 1.60
CA GLY A 26 7.17 3.55 1.95
C GLY A 26 6.25 4.34 2.87
N ILE A 27 6.80 4.88 3.96
CA ILE A 27 6.08 5.75 4.90
C ILE A 27 5.26 6.75 4.07
N TYR A 28 3.95 6.86 4.34
CA TYR A 28 2.97 7.67 3.59
C TYR A 28 2.47 7.14 2.23
N ARG A 29 2.68 5.86 1.88
CA ARG A 29 2.11 5.25 0.66
C ARG A 29 0.83 4.46 0.94
N THR A 30 -0.13 4.52 0.01
CA THR A 30 -1.36 3.72 0.10
C THR A 30 -1.10 2.27 -0.31
N PRO A 31 -1.92 1.30 0.12
CA PRO A 31 -1.81 -0.09 -0.33
C PRO A 31 -1.83 -0.23 -1.87
N GLN A 32 -2.67 0.55 -2.56
CA GLN A 32 -2.75 0.55 -4.03
C GLN A 32 -1.45 1.04 -4.66
N GLN A 33 -0.84 2.08 -4.10
CA GLN A 33 0.44 2.62 -4.58
C GLN A 33 1.58 1.63 -4.38
N ILE A 34 1.57 0.90 -3.25
CA ILE A 34 2.57 -0.14 -2.95
C ILE A 34 2.43 -1.28 -3.95
N LEU A 35 1.22 -1.82 -4.12
CA LEU A 35 0.96 -2.92 -5.06
C LEU A 35 1.35 -2.54 -6.49
N ALA A 36 0.98 -1.34 -6.94
CA ALA A 36 1.32 -0.85 -8.27
C ALA A 36 2.85 -0.78 -8.48
N PHE A 37 3.60 -0.33 -7.47
CA PHE A 37 5.06 -0.32 -7.51
C PHE A 37 5.65 -1.73 -7.50
N GLU A 38 5.09 -2.66 -6.74
CA GLU A 38 5.56 -4.05 -6.70
C GLU A 38 5.36 -4.75 -8.04
N LEU A 39 4.24 -4.50 -8.73
CA LEU A 39 3.93 -5.09 -10.04
C LEU A 39 4.76 -4.50 -11.18
N THR A 40 5.01 -3.19 -11.16
CA THR A 40 5.58 -2.47 -12.31
C THR A 40 7.00 -1.96 -12.11
N HIS A 41 7.46 -1.88 -10.85
CA HIS A 41 8.69 -1.20 -10.44
C HIS A 41 8.75 0.28 -10.84
N LEU A 42 7.60 0.89 -11.10
CA LEU A 42 7.47 2.31 -11.46
C LEU A 42 6.78 3.10 -10.35
N PRO A 43 7.09 4.41 -10.20
CA PRO A 43 6.36 5.27 -9.29
C PRO A 43 4.87 5.28 -9.60
N ALA A 44 4.05 5.04 -8.58
CA ALA A 44 2.59 5.06 -8.69
C ALA A 44 1.97 6.24 -7.93
N THR A 45 0.82 6.70 -8.38
CA THR A 45 -0.04 7.65 -7.65
C THR A 45 -0.68 6.99 -6.43
N PRO A 46 -1.26 7.77 -5.48
CA PRO A 46 -1.96 7.21 -4.31
C PRO A 46 -3.15 6.30 -4.66
N ASP A 47 -3.75 6.45 -5.85
CA ASP A 47 -4.80 5.55 -6.34
C ASP A 47 -4.26 4.33 -7.12
N GLY A 48 -2.93 4.19 -7.26
CA GLY A 48 -2.28 3.02 -7.86
C GLY A 48 -2.06 3.10 -9.37
N ARG A 49 -2.09 4.30 -9.97
CA ARG A 49 -1.80 4.48 -11.40
C ARG A 49 -0.33 4.76 -11.66
N VAL A 50 0.17 4.31 -12.80
CA VAL A 50 1.55 4.45 -13.23
C VAL A 50 1.61 5.20 -14.56
N LEU A 51 2.66 6.00 -14.77
CA LEU A 51 2.88 6.72 -16.03
C LEU A 51 3.29 5.74 -17.13
N GLY A 52 2.44 5.61 -18.16
CA GLY A 52 2.70 4.81 -19.35
C GLY A 52 3.64 5.51 -20.34
N SER A 53 4.06 4.75 -21.36
CA SER A 53 4.89 5.27 -22.46
C SER A 53 4.16 6.28 -23.36
N ASP A 54 2.83 6.30 -23.30
CA ASP A 54 1.96 7.27 -23.95
C ASP A 54 1.83 8.59 -23.16
N GLY A 55 2.52 8.71 -22.02
CA GLY A 55 2.46 9.87 -21.15
C GLY A 55 1.17 9.99 -20.35
N GLN A 56 0.37 8.92 -20.26
CA GLN A 56 -0.89 8.89 -19.50
C GLN A 56 -0.78 8.00 -18.27
N LEU A 57 -1.70 8.20 -17.31
CA LEU A 57 -1.77 7.41 -16.09
C LEU A 57 -2.69 6.20 -16.26
N HIS A 58 -2.14 4.99 -16.10
CA HIS A 58 -2.84 3.72 -16.27
C HIS A 58 -2.84 2.89 -14.99
N PHE A 59 -3.86 2.06 -14.81
CA PHE A 59 -3.82 1.01 -13.80
C PHE A 59 -2.94 -0.15 -14.29
N PRO A 60 -2.00 -0.65 -13.45
CA PRO A 60 -1.27 -1.87 -13.76
C PRO A 60 -2.21 -3.06 -13.95
N PRO A 61 -1.88 -3.99 -14.86
CA PRO A 61 -2.60 -5.26 -14.93
C PRO A 61 -2.39 -6.03 -13.62
N ILE A 62 -3.48 -6.49 -13.02
CA ILE A 62 -3.51 -7.25 -11.76
C ILE A 62 -3.33 -8.74 -12.06
#